data_AF-A0A7W6D8B8-F1
#
_entry.id   AF-A0A7W6D8B8-F1
#
_cell.length_a   1.000
_cell.length_b   1.000
_cell.length_c   1.000
_cell.angle_alpha   90.00
_cell.angle_beta   90.00
_cell.angle_gamma   90.00
#
_symmetry.space_group_name_H-M   'P 1'
#
loop_
_entity.id
_entity.type
_entity.pdbx_description
1 polymer ?
#
loop_
_entity_poly.entity_id
_entity_poly.type
_entity_poly.pdbx_seq_one_letter_code
_entity_poly.pdbx_strand_id
1 'polypeptide(L)'
;MLQEKMRETGDLESADILDVIYNDEKGHVAVGAKWFRFLCARERKDPAATFQQLVRVNFRGALKAPFNDVARAEAGLTPAFYRSLVSVSQS
;
A
#
# COMPACT_ATOMS: atom_id res chain seq x y z
N MET A 1 -1.75 10.74 11.06
CA MET A 1 -0.62 10.00 10.47
C MET A 1 0.66 10.33 11.24
N LEU A 2 1.73 9.53 11.12
CA LEU A 2 2.97 9.73 11.88
C LEU A 2 3.58 11.13 11.67
N GLN A 3 3.55 11.61 10.43
CA GLN A 3 4.04 12.94 10.06
C GLN A 3 3.30 14.07 10.79
N GLU A 4 1.96 14.00 10.90
CA GLU A 4 1.16 15.00 11.62
C GLU A 4 1.56 15.05 13.10
N LYS A 5 1.77 13.88 13.73
CA LYS A 5 2.23 13.80 15.12
C LYS A 5 3.61 14.42 15.30
N MET A 6 4.54 14.20 14.36
CA MET A 6 5.88 14.80 14.40
C MET A 6 5.81 16.33 14.34
N ARG A 7 4.96 16.87 13.46
CA ARG A 7 4.71 18.32 13.38
C ARG A 7 4.07 18.87 14.66
N GLU A 8 3.11 18.17 15.25
CA GLU A 8 2.50 18.54 16.55
C GLU A 8 3.53 18.56 17.69
N THR A 9 4.51 17.66 17.67
CA THR A 9 5.59 17.62 18.68
C THR A 9 6.75 18.58 18.39
N GLY A 10 6.68 19.37 17.31
CA GLY A 10 7.72 20.33 16.92
C GLY A 10 8.91 19.74 16.16
N ASP A 11 8.88 18.46 15.80
CA ASP A 11 9.90 17.79 14.99
C ASP A 11 9.61 17.95 13.50
N LEU A 12 9.88 19.16 13.01
CA LEU A 12 9.61 19.54 11.62
C LEU A 12 10.60 18.90 10.64
N GLU A 13 11.86 18.74 11.04
CA GLU A 13 12.92 18.17 10.20
C GLU A 13 12.60 16.71 9.84
N SER A 14 12.25 15.88 10.83
CA SER A 14 11.83 14.50 10.57
C SER A 14 10.54 14.43 9.76
N ALA A 15 9.60 15.36 9.99
CA ALA A 15 8.35 15.40 9.24
C ALA A 15 8.55 15.75 7.76
N ASP A 16 9.54 16.57 7.42
CA ASP A 16 9.87 16.93 6.05
C ASP A 16 10.63 15.80 5.34
N ILE A 17 11.55 15.12 6.03
CA ILE A 17 12.19 13.89 5.51
C ILE A 17 11.14 12.82 5.19
N LEU A 18 10.18 12.63 6.09
CA LEU A 18 9.11 11.64 5.90
C LEU A 18 8.20 12.00 4.71
N ASP A 19 8.05 13.29 4.38
CA ASP A 19 7.29 13.74 3.21
C ASP A 19 7.95 13.31 1.90
N VAL A 20 9.28 13.46 1.81
CA VAL A 20 10.06 13.00 0.64
C VAL A 20 9.90 11.50 0.46
N ILE A 21 10.12 10.73 1.54
CA ILE A 21 9.98 9.26 1.52
C ILE A 21 8.56 8.86 1.10
N TYR A 22 7.54 9.54 1.63
CA TYR A 22 6.15 9.24 1.30
C TYR A 22 5.85 9.45 -0.19
N ASN A 23 6.34 10.53 -0.79
CA ASN A 23 6.16 10.80 -2.21
C ASN A 23 6.89 9.79 -3.10
N ASP A 24 8.12 9.41 -2.74
CA ASP A 24 8.88 8.37 -3.45
C ASP A 24 8.15 7.02 -3.40
N GLU A 25 7.65 6.63 -2.23
CA GLU A 25 6.92 5.38 -2.05
C GLU A 25 5.59 5.35 -2.84
N LYS A 26 4.90 6.49 -3.01
CA LYS A 26 3.75 6.57 -3.93
C LYS A 26 4.16 6.24 -5.37
N GLY A 27 5.31 6.77 -5.82
CA GLY A 27 5.88 6.49 -7.13
C GLY A 27 6.25 5.01 -7.29
N HIS A 28 6.91 4.42 -6.29
CA HIS A 28 7.27 3.01 -6.28
C HIS A 28 6.03 2.10 -6.39
N VAL A 29 4.98 2.37 -5.61
CA VAL A 29 3.73 1.61 -5.68
C VAL A 29 3.07 1.75 -7.06
N ALA A 30 3.07 2.97 -7.63
CA ALA A 30 2.46 3.20 -8.94
C ALA A 30 3.14 2.42 -10.06
N VAL A 31 4.48 2.43 -10.09
CA VAL A 31 5.27 1.67 -11.07
C VAL A 31 5.06 0.16 -10.87
N GLY A 32 5.08 -0.31 -9.62
CA GLY A 32 4.83 -1.70 -9.28
C GLY A 32 3.44 -2.17 -9.72
N ALA A 33 2.40 -1.40 -9.41
CA ALA A 33 1.03 -1.72 -9.80
C ALA A 33 0.84 -1.72 -11.33
N LYS A 34 1.48 -0.79 -12.05
CA LYS A 34 1.46 -0.74 -13.51
C LYS A 34 2.00 -2.03 -14.13
N TRP A 35 3.21 -2.44 -13.73
CA TRP A 35 3.83 -3.66 -14.24
C TRP A 35 3.09 -4.92 -13.81
N PHE A 36 2.61 -4.96 -12.57
CA PHE A 36 1.84 -6.08 -12.07
C PHE A 36 0.55 -6.31 -12.88
N ARG A 37 -0.21 -5.24 -13.15
CA ARG A 37 -1.41 -5.30 -13.99
C ARG A 37 -1.09 -5.71 -15.42
N PHE A 38 -0.01 -5.18 -15.99
CA PHE A 38 0.45 -5.55 -17.33
C PHE A 38 0.75 -7.06 -17.43
N LEU A 39 1.48 -7.61 -16.45
CA LEU A 39 1.79 -9.04 -16.41
C LEU A 39 0.53 -9.91 -16.22
N CYS A 40 -0.37 -9.51 -15.32
CA CYS A 40 -1.64 -10.21 -15.13
C CYS A 40 -2.49 -10.23 -16.40
N ALA A 41 -2.58 -9.09 -17.12
CA ALA A 41 -3.30 -9.00 -18.38
C ALA A 41 -2.69 -9.93 -19.45
N ARG A 42 -1.35 -9.94 -19.56
CA ARG A 42 -0.62 -10.81 -20.49
C ARG A 42 -0.84 -12.30 -20.20
N GLU A 43 -0.93 -12.66 -18.93
CA GLU A 43 -1.15 -14.05 -18.47
C GLU A 43 -2.63 -14.42 -18.31
N ARG A 44 -3.56 -13.51 -18.63
CA ARG A 44 -5.02 -13.68 -18.44
C ARG A 44 -5.41 -14.03 -16.99
N LYS A 45 -4.72 -13.43 -16.02
CA LYS A 45 -4.99 -13.60 -14.59
C LYS A 45 -5.75 -12.41 -14.04
N ASP A 46 -6.62 -12.65 -13.06
CA ASP A 46 -7.23 -11.57 -12.28
C ASP A 46 -6.17 -10.93 -11.38
N PRO A 47 -5.91 -9.61 -11.50
CA PRO A 47 -4.87 -8.95 -10.71
C PRO A 47 -5.14 -9.00 -9.21
N ALA A 48 -6.39 -8.79 -8.76
CA ALA A 48 -6.70 -8.72 -7.34
C ALA A 48 -6.53 -10.09 -6.67
N ALA A 49 -7.05 -11.16 -7.28
CA ALA A 49 -6.89 -12.53 -6.80
C ALA A 49 -5.42 -12.96 -6.81
N THR A 50 -4.68 -12.64 -7.87
CA THR A 50 -3.24 -12.96 -7.97
C THR A 50 -2.45 -12.24 -6.88
N PHE A 51 -2.74 -10.95 -6.65
CA PHE A 51 -2.09 -10.18 -5.60
C PHE A 51 -2.38 -10.79 -4.22
N GLN A 52 -3.64 -11.10 -3.92
CA GLN A 52 -4.03 -11.73 -2.67
C GLN A 52 -3.34 -13.07 -2.44
N GLN A 53 -3.22 -13.90 -3.48
CA GLN A 53 -2.48 -15.16 -3.41
C GLN A 53 -1.00 -14.91 -3.11
N LEU A 54 -0.35 -13.99 -3.84
CA LEU A 54 1.05 -13.67 -3.65
C LEU A 54 1.34 -13.11 -2.26
N VAL A 55 0.47 -12.23 -1.74
CA VAL A 55 0.60 -11.72 -0.38
C VAL A 55 0.47 -12.86 0.63
N ARG A 56 -0.52 -13.75 0.51
CA ARG A 56 -0.68 -14.89 1.43
C ARG A 56 0.53 -15.84 1.44
N VAL A 57 1.18 -16.04 0.28
CA VAL A 57 2.33 -16.94 0.15
C VAL A 57 3.62 -16.31 0.67
N ASN A 58 3.82 -15.01 0.43
CA ASN A 58 5.11 -14.36 0.67
C ASN A 58 5.13 -13.46 1.91
N PHE A 59 3.99 -12.94 2.35
CA PHE A 59 3.88 -12.05 3.50
C PHE A 59 3.33 -12.80 4.71
N ARG A 60 4.14 -12.90 5.77
CA ARG A 60 3.80 -13.64 7.00
C ARG A 60 3.13 -12.79 8.08
N GLY A 61 3.03 -11.47 7.86
CA GLY A 61 2.41 -10.54 8.78
C GLY A 61 0.92 -10.30 8.51
N ALA A 62 0.23 -9.73 9.49
CA ALA A 62 -1.10 -9.19 9.27
C ALA A 62 -1.02 -7.81 8.61
N LEU A 63 -1.85 -7.57 7.59
CA LEU A 63 -2.05 -6.22 7.07
C LEU A 63 -2.90 -5.43 8.07
N LYS A 64 -2.27 -4.45 8.73
CA LYS A 64 -2.94 -3.59 9.71
C LYS A 64 -3.41 -2.29 9.07
N ALA A 65 -4.68 -1.99 9.31
CA ALA A 65 -5.24 -0.66 9.09
C ALA A 65 -4.65 0.35 10.13
N PRO A 66 -4.69 1.66 9.85
CA PRO A 66 -5.34 2.33 8.72
C PRO A 66 -4.51 2.34 7.42
N PHE A 67 -5.17 2.07 6.29
CA PHE A 67 -4.57 2.26 4.97
C PHE A 67 -4.88 3.67 4.46
N ASN A 68 -3.90 4.30 3.82
CA ASN A 68 -4.14 5.46 2.97
C ASN A 68 -4.74 4.97 1.64
N ASP A 69 -6.05 4.80 1.62
CA ASP A 69 -6.82 4.27 0.49
C ASP A 69 -6.74 5.20 -0.74
N VAL A 70 -6.76 6.52 -0.51
CA VAL A 70 -6.69 7.53 -1.58
C VAL A 70 -5.35 7.43 -2.32
N ALA A 71 -4.23 7.48 -1.59
CA ALA A 71 -2.90 7.41 -2.19
C ALA A 71 -2.63 6.06 -2.89
N ARG A 72 -3.16 4.96 -2.35
CA ARG A 72 -3.06 3.63 -2.98
C ARG A 72 -3.87 3.55 -4.27
N ALA A 73 -5.08 4.11 -4.27
CA ALA A 73 -5.92 4.18 -5.46
C ALA A 73 -5.28 5.03 -6.57
N GLU A 74 -4.68 6.17 -6.21
CA GLU A 74 -3.89 7.01 -7.15
C GLU A 74 -2.71 6.22 -7.75
N ALA A 75 -2.06 5.38 -6.94
CA ALA A 75 -1.01 4.47 -7.38
C ALA A 75 -1.54 3.21 -8.11
N GLY A 76 -2.84 3.11 -8.37
CA GLY A 76 -3.44 1.97 -9.10
C GLY A 76 -3.64 0.70 -8.27
N LEU A 77 -3.41 0.76 -6.96
CA LEU A 77 -3.69 -0.32 -6.01
C LEU A 77 -5.05 -0.06 -5.34
N THR A 78 -6.12 -0.49 -6.00
CA THR A 78 -7.49 -0.29 -5.47
C THR A 78 -7.74 -1.11 -4.20
N PRO A 79 -8.74 -0.76 -3.38
CA PRO A 79 -8.98 -1.47 -2.12
C PRO A 79 -9.32 -2.97 -2.28
N ALA A 80 -9.78 -3.41 -3.46
CA ALA A 80 -10.04 -4.81 -3.77
C ALA A 80 -8.79 -5.71 -3.65
N PHE A 81 -7.59 -5.12 -3.73
CA PHE A 81 -6.33 -5.85 -3.63
C PHE A 81 -6.02 -6.29 -2.20
N TYR A 82 -6.33 -5.46 -1.20
CA TYR A 82 -5.82 -5.66 0.16
C TYR A 82 -6.90 -5.71 1.25
N ARG A 83 -8.12 -5.22 1.04
CA ARG A 83 -9.16 -5.25 2.09
C ARG A 83 -9.49 -6.67 2.56
N SER A 84 -9.48 -7.66 1.66
CA SER A 84 -9.74 -9.08 1.98
C SER A 84 -8.59 -9.77 2.71
N LEU A 85 -7.43 -9.10 2.84
CA LEU A 85 -6.22 -9.62 3.48
C LEU A 85 -6.00 -9.04 4.88
N VAL A 86 -6.84 -8.08 5.29
CA VAL A 86 -6.80 -7.52 6.64
C VAL A 86 -7.18 -8.64 7.61
N SER A 87 -6.32 -8.90 8.59
CA SER A 87 -6.70 -9.76 9.69
C SER A 87 -7.84 -9.06 10.43
N VAL A 88 -9.03 -9.67 10.44
CA VAL A 88 -10.05 -9.29 11.43
C VAL A 88 -9.42 -9.64 12.77
N SER A 89 -8.94 -8.63 13.49
CA SER A 89 -8.64 -8.79 14.90
C SER A 89 -9.98 -9.08 15.57
N GLN A 90 -10.31 -10.37 15.71
CA GLN A 90 -11.34 -10.81 16.63
C GLN A 90 -10.93 -10.27 17.99
N SER A 91 -11.82 -9.44 18.55
CA SER A 91 -11.70 -8.84 19.87
C SER A 91 -11.82 -9.91 20.94
#